data_AF-A0A4V5ZZC5-F1
#
_entry.id   AF-A0A4V5ZZC5-F1
#
_cell.length_a   1.000
_cell.length_b   1.000
_cell.length_c   1.000
_cell.angle_alpha   90.00
_cell.angle_beta   90.00
_cell.angle_gamma   90.00
#
_symmetry.space_group_name_H-M   'P 1'
#
loop_
_entity.id
_entity.type
_entity.pdbx_description
1 polymer ?
#
loop_
_entity_poly.entity_id
_entity_poly.type
_entity_poly.pdbx_seq_one_letter_code
_entity_poly.pdbx_strand_id
1 'polypeptide(L)'
;MASVSIVLVFCFSAAFALEAPTNAAEKKVFDSLPTPIKTFYTNLDSNDAKLLESLESTLKGKNMTEIIDTIKPKSDKLANGLQDMVSGLTSQIQALPEAGQKFMTNLLTSIENATNADSFVNTVKGAIEKGKNLPKDVKEKLTKDFPDLKDMFN
;
A
#
# COMPACT_ATOMS: atom_id res chain seq x y z
N MET A 1 13.41 12.33 -5.82
CA MET A 1 12.92 11.03 -5.29
C MET A 1 11.44 11.21 -5.01
N ALA A 2 10.58 10.43 -5.64
CA ALA A 2 9.13 10.60 -5.53
C ALA A 2 8.72 10.41 -4.07
N SER A 3 8.09 11.45 -3.52
CA SER A 3 7.48 11.46 -2.19
C SER A 3 6.37 10.41 -2.17
N VAL A 4 6.59 9.33 -1.44
CA VAL A 4 5.66 8.22 -1.30
C VAL A 4 4.61 8.60 -0.24
N SER A 5 3.38 8.92 -0.64
CA SER A 5 2.23 9.12 0.27
C SER A 5 1.22 7.95 0.20
N ILE A 6 1.67 6.79 -0.30
CA ILE A 6 1.01 5.48 -0.30
C ILE A 6 0.30 5.17 1.03
N VAL A 7 0.85 5.65 2.15
CA VAL A 7 0.38 5.36 3.49
C VAL A 7 -1.00 5.94 3.81
N LEU A 8 -1.43 7.06 3.23
CA LEU A 8 -2.75 7.62 3.56
C LEU A 8 -3.88 6.70 3.09
N VAL A 9 -3.81 6.23 1.85
CA VAL A 9 -4.81 5.31 1.29
C VAL A 9 -4.87 4.01 2.10
N PHE A 10 -3.72 3.51 2.59
CA PHE A 10 -3.68 2.29 3.41
C PHE A 10 -3.91 2.51 4.92
N CYS A 11 -3.68 3.71 5.47
CA CYS A 11 -3.94 3.96 6.89
C CYS A 11 -5.42 4.20 7.17
N PHE A 12 -6.17 4.82 6.24
CA PHE A 12 -7.58 5.08 6.48
C PHE A 12 -8.47 3.88 6.22
N SER A 13 -8.12 2.99 5.28
CA SER A 13 -8.80 1.69 5.20
C SER A 13 -8.55 0.83 6.44
N ALA A 14 -7.48 1.05 7.22
CA ALA A 14 -7.26 0.34 8.47
C ALA A 14 -8.21 0.77 9.59
N ALA A 15 -8.63 2.05 9.63
CA ALA A 15 -9.64 2.52 10.57
C ALA A 15 -11.02 1.91 10.29
N PHE A 16 -11.33 1.61 9.02
CA PHE A 16 -12.55 0.89 8.62
C PHE A 16 -12.41 -0.66 8.69
N ALA A 17 -11.19 -1.21 8.78
CA ALA A 17 -10.91 -2.66 8.69
C ALA A 17 -10.43 -3.30 10.02
N LEU A 18 -10.68 -2.66 11.17
CA LEU A 18 -10.39 -3.25 12.49
C LEU A 18 -11.12 -4.59 12.73
N GLU A 19 -12.17 -4.87 11.97
CA GLU A 19 -12.62 -6.23 11.71
C GLU A 19 -12.09 -6.64 10.33
N ALA A 20 -11.25 -7.67 10.27
CA ALA A 20 -10.82 -8.25 9.00
C ALA A 20 -12.04 -8.39 8.08
N PRO A 21 -11.93 -7.98 6.80
CA PRO A 21 -13.09 -7.80 5.95
C PRO A 21 -13.99 -9.03 5.94
N THR A 22 -15.22 -8.84 6.41
CA THR A 22 -16.20 -9.92 6.60
C THR A 22 -16.92 -10.26 5.30
N ASN A 23 -16.92 -9.36 4.31
CA ASN A 23 -17.45 -9.62 2.98
C ASN A 23 -16.35 -10.12 2.01
N ALA A 24 -16.75 -10.99 1.08
CA ALA A 24 -15.84 -11.68 0.17
C ALA A 24 -15.06 -10.75 -0.78
N ALA A 25 -15.62 -9.57 -1.11
CA ALA A 25 -15.00 -8.62 -2.02
C ALA A 25 -13.86 -7.86 -1.33
N GLU A 26 -14.08 -7.38 -0.12
CA GLU A 26 -13.06 -6.70 0.68
C GLU A 26 -11.96 -7.67 1.11
N LYS A 27 -12.30 -8.93 1.41
CA LYS A 27 -11.32 -9.98 1.68
C LYS A 27 -10.41 -10.22 0.49
N LYS A 28 -10.98 -10.27 -0.72
CA LYS A 28 -10.19 -10.41 -1.95
C LYS A 28 -9.24 -9.24 -2.15
N VAL A 29 -9.68 -8.00 -1.86
CA VAL A 29 -8.82 -6.81 -1.94
C VAL A 29 -7.71 -6.87 -0.90
N PHE A 30 -8.02 -7.23 0.35
CA PHE A 30 -7.04 -7.38 1.43
C PHE A 30 -6.01 -8.49 1.15
N ASP A 31 -6.47 -9.65 0.68
CA ASP A 31 -5.61 -10.78 0.33
C ASP A 31 -4.67 -10.42 -0.83
N SER A 32 -5.07 -9.47 -1.69
CA SER A 32 -4.25 -8.94 -2.80
C SER A 32 -3.21 -7.90 -2.37
N LEU A 33 -3.16 -7.51 -1.09
CA LEU A 33 -2.16 -6.55 -0.61
C LEU A 33 -0.80 -7.22 -0.43
N PRO A 34 0.31 -6.53 -0.76
CA PRO A 34 1.65 -7.01 -0.44
C PRO A 34 1.84 -7.34 1.05
N THR A 35 2.64 -8.36 1.35
CA THR A 35 2.92 -8.83 2.72
C THR A 35 3.24 -7.71 3.72
N PRO A 36 4.14 -6.74 3.43
CA PRO A 36 4.44 -5.69 4.41
C PRO A 36 3.21 -4.86 4.81
N ILE A 37 2.29 -4.66 3.87
CA ILE A 37 1.02 -3.97 4.14
C ILE A 37 0.14 -4.85 5.01
N LYS A 38 -0.08 -6.12 4.64
CA LYS A 38 -0.87 -7.05 5.45
C LYS A 38 -0.36 -7.13 6.88
N THR A 39 0.95 -7.27 7.05
CA THR A 39 1.61 -7.30 8.38
C THR A 39 1.36 -6.04 9.18
N PHE A 40 1.45 -4.86 8.56
CA PHE A 40 1.13 -3.61 9.22
C PHE A 40 -0.31 -3.59 9.73
N TYR A 41 -1.27 -3.92 8.88
CA TYR A 41 -2.70 -3.96 9.25
C TYR A 41 -2.99 -4.95 10.37
N THR A 42 -2.41 -6.15 10.32
CA THR A 42 -2.64 -7.17 11.35
C THR A 42 -2.07 -6.78 12.72
N ASN A 43 -1.13 -5.84 12.76
CA ASN A 43 -0.49 -5.38 14.00
C ASN A 43 -1.16 -4.12 14.59
N LEU A 44 -2.11 -3.52 13.87
CA LEU A 44 -2.88 -2.38 14.37
C LEU A 44 -3.88 -2.83 15.41
N ASP A 45 -3.90 -2.13 16.54
CA ASP A 45 -4.95 -2.27 17.53
C ASP A 45 -5.97 -1.12 17.42
N SER A 46 -7.04 -1.19 18.22
CA SER A 46 -8.10 -0.18 18.20
C SER A 46 -7.62 1.22 18.59
N ASN A 47 -6.54 1.36 19.36
CA ASN A 47 -5.99 2.66 19.72
C ASN A 47 -5.19 3.25 18.57
N ASP A 48 -4.40 2.42 17.87
CA ASP A 48 -3.67 2.83 16.68
C ASP A 48 -4.62 3.35 15.59
N ALA A 49 -5.74 2.65 15.35
CA ALA A 49 -6.75 3.07 14.38
C ALA A 49 -7.41 4.40 14.75
N LYS A 50 -7.85 4.57 16.01
CA LYS A 50 -8.41 5.84 16.50
C LYS A 50 -7.41 6.98 16.39
N LEU A 51 -6.14 6.70 16.63
CA LEU A 51 -5.07 7.68 16.46
C LEU A 51 -4.95 8.10 14.99
N LEU A 52 -4.89 7.15 14.06
CA LEU A 52 -4.86 7.44 12.62
C LEU A 52 -6.07 8.26 12.16
N GLU A 53 -7.27 7.89 12.59
CA GLU A 53 -8.51 8.62 12.30
C GLU A 53 -8.46 10.06 12.84
N SER A 54 -8.03 10.23 14.09
CA SER A 54 -7.92 11.57 14.70
C SER A 54 -6.91 12.48 13.99
N LEU A 55 -5.93 11.89 13.30
CA LEU A 55 -4.90 12.59 12.58
C LEU A 55 -5.22 12.75 11.09
N GLU A 56 -6.36 12.25 10.58
CA GLU A 56 -6.66 12.22 9.13
C GLU A 56 -6.39 13.55 8.44
N SER A 57 -7.01 14.61 8.96
CA SER A 57 -6.87 15.97 8.43
C SER A 57 -5.43 16.51 8.49
N THR A 58 -4.68 16.11 9.50
CA THR A 58 -3.28 16.52 9.71
C THR A 58 -2.32 15.76 8.80
N LEU A 59 -2.62 14.49 8.53
CA LEU A 59 -1.78 13.63 7.69
C LEU A 59 -2.05 13.87 6.19
N LYS A 60 -3.22 14.39 5.84
CA LYS A 60 -3.61 14.65 4.45
C LYS A 60 -2.58 15.53 3.73
N GLY A 61 -2.06 15.04 2.60
CA GLY A 61 -1.10 15.75 1.76
C GLY A 61 0.33 15.74 2.29
N LYS A 62 0.61 15.10 3.42
CA LYS A 62 1.96 14.88 3.93
C LYS A 62 2.62 13.69 3.23
N ASN A 63 3.93 13.81 3.03
CA ASN A 63 4.75 12.68 2.58
C ASN A 63 5.02 11.70 3.73
N MET A 64 5.59 10.54 3.42
CA MET A 64 5.87 9.51 4.41
C MET A 64 6.64 9.98 5.64
N THR A 65 7.73 10.70 5.42
CA THR A 65 8.61 11.15 6.50
C THR A 65 7.83 12.07 7.42
N GLU A 66 7.07 13.01 6.85
CA GLU A 66 6.20 13.90 7.62
C GLU A 66 5.09 13.16 8.37
N ILE A 67 4.53 12.10 7.80
CA ILE A 67 3.51 11.25 8.46
C ILE A 67 4.14 10.54 9.67
N ILE A 68 5.29 9.89 9.48
CA ILE A 68 6.02 9.20 10.55
C ILE A 68 6.38 10.18 11.67
N ASP A 69 6.92 11.35 11.33
CA ASP A 69 7.30 12.38 12.29
C ASP A 69 6.10 12.94 13.06
N THR A 70 4.92 12.99 12.43
CA THR A 70 3.67 13.42 13.08
C THR A 70 3.15 12.37 14.06
N ILE A 71 3.28 11.09 13.71
CA ILE A 71 2.75 9.97 14.49
C ILE A 71 3.68 9.58 15.64
N LYS A 72 4.99 9.60 15.43
CA LYS A 72 6.01 9.15 16.39
C LYS A 72 5.84 9.71 17.82
N PRO A 73 5.64 11.02 18.04
CA PRO A 73 5.44 11.56 19.39
C PRO A 73 4.13 11.12 20.05
N LYS A 74 3.19 10.53 19.31
CA LYS A 74 1.91 10.02 19.80
C LYS A 74 1.90 8.50 19.96
N SER A 75 2.61 7.78 19.10
CA SER A 75 2.80 6.34 19.16
C SER A 75 4.07 5.93 18.41
N ASP A 76 5.13 5.62 19.16
CA ASP A 76 6.38 5.07 18.60
C ASP A 76 6.12 3.72 17.91
N LYS A 77 5.23 2.88 18.48
CA LYS A 77 4.83 1.59 17.91
C LYS A 77 4.27 1.78 16.50
N LEU A 78 3.30 2.69 16.34
CA LEU A 78 2.64 2.94 15.07
C LEU A 78 3.61 3.56 14.04
N ALA A 79 4.44 4.51 14.47
CA ALA A 79 5.45 5.12 13.60
C ALA A 79 6.48 4.10 13.12
N ASN A 80 6.96 3.22 14.00
CA ASN A 80 7.88 2.14 13.63
C ASN A 80 7.21 1.14 12.68
N GLY A 81 5.95 0.75 12.94
CA GLY A 81 5.20 -0.13 12.05
C GLY A 81 5.04 0.45 10.64
N LEU A 82 4.78 1.76 10.54
CA LEU A 82 4.73 2.46 9.25
C LEU A 82 6.09 2.46 8.55
N GLN A 83 7.16 2.73 9.31
CA GLN A 83 8.51 2.73 8.79
C GLN A 83 8.92 1.34 8.27
N ASP A 84 8.59 0.28 9.00
CA ASP A 84 8.85 -1.11 8.62
C ASP A 84 8.06 -1.50 7.37
N MET A 85 6.79 -1.13 7.29
CA MET A 85 5.95 -1.38 6.11
C MET A 85 6.57 -0.75 4.86
N VAL A 86 6.94 0.53 4.94
CA VAL A 86 7.50 1.29 3.80
C VAL A 86 8.86 0.74 3.41
N SER A 87 9.70 0.44 4.38
CA SER A 87 11.03 -0.13 4.13
C SER A 87 10.91 -1.52 3.49
N GLY A 88 9.98 -2.35 3.97
CA GLY A 88 9.68 -3.65 3.40
C GLY A 88 9.20 -3.57 1.95
N LEU A 89 8.23 -2.70 1.67
CA LEU A 89 7.74 -2.45 0.30
C LEU A 89 8.86 -1.94 -0.61
N THR A 90 9.62 -0.94 -0.15
CA THR A 90 10.71 -0.33 -0.93
C THR A 90 11.77 -1.38 -1.27
N SER A 91 12.16 -2.21 -0.29
CA SER A 91 13.13 -3.28 -0.50
C SER A 91 12.63 -4.32 -1.51
N GLN A 92 11.37 -4.75 -1.40
CA GLN A 92 10.77 -5.69 -2.36
C GLN A 92 10.74 -5.10 -3.77
N ILE A 93 10.41 -3.81 -3.91
CA ILE A 93 10.40 -3.12 -5.20
C ILE A 93 11.81 -3.03 -5.76
N GLN A 94 12.80 -2.58 -4.99
CA GLN A 94 14.19 -2.44 -5.42
C GLN A 94 14.83 -3.77 -5.83
N ALA A 95 14.34 -4.89 -5.29
CA ALA A 95 14.78 -6.23 -5.68
C ALA A 95 14.25 -6.66 -7.07
N LEU A 96 13.32 -5.93 -7.68
CA LEU A 96 12.80 -6.22 -9.03
C LEU A 96 13.77 -5.75 -10.13
N PRO A 97 13.67 -6.31 -11.36
CA PRO A 97 14.29 -5.72 -12.53
C PRO A 97 13.76 -4.29 -12.78
N GLU A 98 14.51 -3.45 -13.49
CA GLU A 98 14.18 -2.04 -13.72
C GLU A 98 12.75 -1.83 -14.24
N ALA A 99 12.30 -2.65 -15.19
CA ALA A 99 10.92 -2.59 -15.71
C ALA A 99 9.87 -2.89 -14.62
N GLY A 100 10.15 -3.83 -13.71
CA GLY A 100 9.31 -4.13 -12.55
C GLY A 100 9.32 -3.01 -11.51
N GLN A 101 10.48 -2.42 -11.23
CA GLN A 101 10.60 -1.24 -10.35
C GLN A 101 9.76 -0.08 -10.87
N LYS A 102 9.89 0.23 -12.16
CA LYS A 102 9.14 1.31 -12.82
C LYS A 102 7.64 1.02 -12.80
N PHE A 103 7.24 -0.22 -13.06
CA PHE A 103 5.83 -0.62 -12.97
C PHE A 103 5.27 -0.41 -11.57
N MET A 104 5.93 -0.93 -10.53
CA MET A 104 5.46 -0.82 -9.14
C MET A 104 5.42 0.63 -8.66
N THR A 105 6.45 1.42 -8.98
CA THR A 105 6.50 2.85 -8.64
C THR A 105 5.33 3.60 -9.29
N ASN A 106 5.04 3.32 -10.56
CA ASN A 106 3.92 3.94 -11.27
C ASN A 106 2.56 3.51 -10.71
N LEU A 107 2.40 2.22 -10.39
CA LEU A 107 1.18 1.70 -9.75
C LEU A 107 0.91 2.43 -8.44
N LEU A 108 1.91 2.49 -7.58
CA LEU A 108 1.81 3.10 -6.27
C LEU A 108 1.55 4.60 -6.35
N THR A 109 2.24 5.31 -7.25
CA THR A 109 1.99 6.73 -7.52
C THR A 109 0.58 6.96 -8.07
N SER A 110 0.07 6.05 -8.91
CA SER A 110 -1.28 6.19 -9.47
C SER A 110 -2.36 5.93 -8.41
N ILE A 111 -2.12 5.00 -7.49
CA ILE A 111 -3.00 4.72 -6.36
C ILE A 111 -3.03 5.92 -5.41
N GLU A 112 -1.88 6.53 -5.14
CA GLU A 112 -1.77 7.72 -4.30
C GLU A 112 -2.58 8.91 -4.85
N ASN A 113 -2.62 9.06 -6.18
CA ASN A 113 -3.38 10.13 -6.82
C ASN A 113 -4.87 9.81 -6.99
N ALA A 114 -5.33 8.62 -6.58
CA ALA A 114 -6.75 8.27 -6.63
C ALA A 114 -7.50 8.99 -5.50
N THR A 115 -8.39 9.92 -5.86
CA THR A 115 -9.12 10.76 -4.90
C THR A 115 -10.45 10.17 -4.44
N ASN A 116 -10.92 9.09 -5.08
CA ASN A 116 -12.17 8.40 -4.77
C ASN A 116 -12.13 6.93 -5.23
N ALA A 117 -13.13 6.14 -4.82
CA ALA A 117 -13.23 4.72 -5.13
C ALA A 117 -13.22 4.42 -6.65
N ASP A 118 -13.91 5.22 -7.46
CA ASP A 118 -13.96 5.02 -8.92
C ASP A 118 -12.59 5.26 -9.58
N SER A 119 -11.89 6.33 -9.18
CA SER A 119 -10.53 6.62 -9.64
C SER A 119 -9.54 5.54 -9.22
N PHE A 120 -9.70 4.98 -8.01
CA PHE A 120 -8.90 3.87 -7.53
C PHE A 120 -9.13 2.62 -8.38
N VAL A 121 -10.40 2.24 -8.61
CA VAL A 121 -10.74 1.08 -9.45
C VAL A 121 -10.21 1.25 -10.88
N ASN A 122 -10.33 2.44 -11.46
CA ASN A 122 -9.81 2.71 -12.81
C ASN A 122 -8.27 2.69 -12.86
N THR A 123 -7.59 3.20 -11.84
CA THR A 123 -6.15 3.09 -11.68
C THR A 123 -5.71 1.63 -11.64
N VAL A 124 -6.36 0.80 -10.81
CA VAL A 124 -6.03 -0.63 -10.69
C VAL A 124 -6.28 -1.35 -12.00
N LYS A 125 -7.42 -1.12 -12.67
CA LYS A 125 -7.70 -1.69 -14.00
C LYS A 125 -6.63 -1.31 -15.02
N GLY A 126 -6.24 -0.03 -15.07
CA GLY A 126 -5.17 0.43 -15.96
C GLY A 126 -3.81 -0.21 -15.66
N ALA A 127 -3.52 -0.48 -14.39
CA ALA A 127 -2.32 -1.19 -13.98
C ALA A 127 -2.34 -2.67 -14.35
N ILE A 128 -3.50 -3.36 -14.26
CA ILE A 128 -3.66 -4.74 -14.73
C ILE A 128 -3.34 -4.84 -16.23
N GLU A 129 -3.88 -3.95 -17.05
CA GLU A 129 -3.61 -3.94 -18.49
C GLU A 129 -2.13 -3.66 -18.81
N LYS A 130 -1.47 -2.78 -18.05
CA LYS A 130 -0.02 -2.56 -18.16
C LYS A 130 0.78 -3.78 -17.68
N GLY A 131 0.32 -4.44 -16.62
CA GLY A 131 0.96 -5.61 -16.02
C GLY A 131 1.01 -6.80 -16.97
N LYS A 132 -0.08 -7.07 -17.71
CA LYS A 132 -0.15 -8.12 -18.73
C LYS A 132 0.92 -7.97 -19.82
N ASN A 133 1.26 -6.73 -20.18
CA ASN A 133 2.22 -6.36 -21.23
C ASN A 133 3.68 -6.31 -20.74
N LEU A 134 3.96 -6.62 -19.48
CA LEU A 134 5.34 -6.68 -18.99
C LEU A 134 6.11 -7.87 -19.60
N PRO A 135 7.46 -7.75 -19.71
CA PRO A 135 8.32 -8.86 -20.10
C PRO A 135 8.08 -10.10 -19.21
N LYS A 136 8.22 -11.30 -19.79
CA LYS A 136 7.90 -12.56 -19.11
C LYS A 136 8.70 -12.77 -17.83
N ASP A 137 10.00 -12.51 -17.88
CA ASP A 137 10.93 -12.56 -16.74
C ASP A 137 10.54 -11.58 -15.62
N VAL A 138 10.05 -10.39 -15.99
CA VAL A 138 9.54 -9.39 -15.06
C VAL A 138 8.25 -9.87 -14.41
N LYS A 139 7.32 -10.45 -15.17
CA LYS A 139 6.06 -11.01 -14.65
C LYS A 139 6.28 -12.18 -13.71
N GLU A 140 7.21 -13.07 -14.02
CA GLU A 140 7.59 -14.19 -13.17
C GLU A 140 8.17 -13.69 -11.84
N LYS A 141 9.07 -12.71 -11.88
CA LYS A 141 9.65 -12.12 -10.68
C LYS A 141 8.62 -11.33 -9.85
N LEU A 142 7.76 -10.55 -10.48
CA LEU A 142 6.65 -9.87 -9.82
C LEU A 142 5.65 -10.85 -9.18
N THR A 143 5.29 -11.93 -9.88
CA THR A 143 4.40 -12.96 -9.33
C THR A 143 5.04 -13.70 -8.16
N LYS A 144 6.37 -13.88 -8.17
CA LYS A 144 7.11 -14.51 -7.07
C LYS A 144 7.21 -13.60 -5.85
N ASP A 145 7.58 -12.35 -6.06
CA ASP A 145 7.89 -11.40 -4.97
C ASP A 145 6.62 -10.71 -4.44
N PHE A 146 5.57 -10.64 -5.28
CA PHE A 146 4.24 -10.11 -4.97
C PHE A 146 3.16 -11.12 -5.40
N PRO A 147 3.09 -12.32 -4.78
CA PRO A 147 2.15 -13.37 -5.16
C PRO A 147 0.69 -12.93 -5.04
N ASP A 148 0.42 -11.99 -4.14
CA ASP A 148 -0.88 -11.38 -3.91
C ASP A 148 -1.36 -10.53 -5.10
N LEU A 149 -0.43 -10.05 -5.94
CA LEU A 149 -0.71 -9.29 -7.15
C LEU A 149 -0.72 -10.15 -8.41
N LYS A 150 -0.68 -11.49 -8.27
CA LYS A 150 -0.61 -12.43 -9.40
C LYS A 150 -1.70 -12.21 -10.44
N ASP A 151 -2.92 -11.91 -10.00
CA ASP A 151 -4.05 -11.62 -10.89
C ASP A 151 -3.87 -10.32 -11.70
N MET A 152 -2.96 -9.43 -11.30
CA MET A 152 -2.61 -8.24 -12.09
C MET A 152 -1.62 -8.52 -13.22
N PHE A 153 -0.94 -9.67 -13.18
CA PHE A 153 0.14 -10.00 -14.09
C PHE A 153 -0.21 -11.13 -15.07
N ASN A 154 -1.29 -11.88 -14.81
CA ASN A 154 -1.71 -13.04 -15.60
C ASN A 154 -3.00 -12.80 -16.39
#